data_AF-A0A9K3E3K7-F1
#
_entry.id   AF-A0A9K3E3K7-F1
#
_cell.length_a   1.000
_cell.length_b   1.000
_cell.length_c   1.000
_cell.angle_alpha   90.00
_cell.angle_beta   90.00
_cell.angle_gamma   90.00
#
_symmetry.space_group_name_H-M   'P 1'
#
loop_
_entity.id
_entity.type
_entity.pdbx_description
1 polymer ?
#
loop_
_entity_poly.entity_id
_entity_poly.type
_entity_poly.pdbx_seq_one_letter_code
_entity_poly.pdbx_strand_id
1 'polypeptide(L)'
;MIQSYQHQHNFTYNWIVRTRVDGYWSSQLPPELFIPKQYVVPSGSSYHGFNDRFGIGDYNTSIAALSRLSIIPELDSAEFRYLNSESAFQAQLSVRNITCVTKRLVPFCVISDRRYRYYIFFER
;
A
#
# COMPACT_ATOMS: atom_id res chain seq x y z
N MET A 1 -15.96 -0.11 5.79
CA MET A 1 -15.66 -1.51 5.40
C MET A 1 -14.82 -2.20 6.46
N ILE A 2 -13.53 -1.88 6.63
CA ILE A 2 -12.66 -2.54 7.64
C ILE A 2 -13.24 -2.39 9.06
N GLN A 3 -13.52 -1.14 9.48
CA GLN A 3 -14.10 -0.86 10.80
C GLN A 3 -15.46 -1.54 11.01
N SER A 4 -16.31 -1.51 9.99
CA SER A 4 -17.64 -2.13 10.01
C SER A 4 -17.54 -3.65 10.23
N TYR A 5 -16.59 -4.30 9.57
CA TYR A 5 -16.37 -5.74 9.68
C TYR A 5 -15.82 -6.12 11.06
N GLN A 6 -14.82 -5.38 11.57
CA GLN A 6 -14.32 -5.55 12.94
C GLN A 6 -15.44 -5.45 13.98
N HIS A 7 -16.30 -4.45 13.86
CA HIS A 7 -17.41 -4.23 14.78
C HIS A 7 -18.46 -5.35 14.69
N GLN A 8 -18.82 -5.76 13.47
CA GLN A 8 -19.79 -6.84 13.26
C GLN A 8 -19.34 -8.18 13.83
N HIS A 9 -18.03 -8.45 13.83
CA HIS A 9 -17.46 -9.73 14.22
C HIS A 9 -16.67 -9.69 15.54
N ASN A 10 -16.71 -8.56 16.25
CA ASN A 10 -16.05 -8.35 17.54
C ASN A 10 -14.55 -8.76 17.58
N PHE A 11 -13.79 -8.33 16.58
CA PHE A 11 -12.34 -8.52 16.56
C PHE A 11 -11.63 -7.31 15.94
N THR A 12 -10.31 -7.23 16.12
CA THR A 12 -9.47 -6.17 15.53
C THR A 12 -8.38 -6.76 14.66
N TYR A 13 -8.08 -6.13 13.53
CA TYR A 13 -6.91 -6.44 12.72
C TYR A 13 -5.67 -5.78 13.33
N ASN A 14 -4.69 -6.60 13.70
CA ASN A 14 -3.34 -6.09 13.97
C ASN A 14 -2.70 -5.55 12.69
N TRP A 15 -2.95 -6.24 11.57
CA TRP A 15 -2.37 -5.96 10.27
C TRP A 15 -3.39 -6.15 9.17
N ILE A 16 -3.31 -5.30 8.16
CA ILE A 16 -4.13 -5.39 6.95
C ILE A 16 -3.17 -5.47 5.78
N VAL A 17 -3.30 -6.54 5.01
CA VAL A 17 -2.62 -6.67 3.73
C VAL A 17 -3.61 -6.41 2.62
N ARG A 18 -3.31 -5.42 1.80
CA ARG A 18 -4.08 -5.08 0.61
C ARG A 18 -3.35 -5.60 -0.61
N THR A 19 -4.09 -6.31 -1.46
CA THR A 19 -3.60 -6.69 -2.79
C THR A 19 -4.71 -6.54 -3.83
N ARG A 20 -4.31 -6.47 -5.10
CA ARG A 20 -5.22 -6.51 -6.24
C ARG A 20 -5.53 -7.97 -6.61
N VAL A 21 -6.64 -8.19 -7.31
CA VAL A 21 -7.13 -9.54 -7.67
C VAL A 21 -6.16 -10.32 -8.56
N ASP A 22 -5.28 -9.64 -9.29
CA ASP A 22 -4.23 -10.22 -10.14
C ASP A 22 -2.89 -10.40 -9.41
N GLY A 23 -2.90 -10.26 -8.08
CA GLY A 23 -1.76 -10.52 -7.22
C GLY A 23 -1.56 -12.01 -6.96
N TYR A 24 -0.34 -12.50 -7.15
CA TYR A 24 0.06 -13.87 -6.84
C TYR A 24 1.12 -13.90 -5.74
N TRP A 25 0.99 -14.88 -4.85
CA TRP A 25 1.81 -15.02 -3.65
C TRP A 25 2.53 -16.36 -3.72
N SER A 26 3.86 -16.33 -3.74
CA SER A 26 4.67 -17.54 -3.88
C SER A 26 4.95 -18.23 -2.54
N SER A 27 4.81 -17.51 -1.42
CA SER A 27 4.98 -18.05 -0.07
C SER A 27 4.29 -17.16 0.97
N GLN A 28 4.34 -17.58 2.25
CA GLN A 28 3.87 -16.75 3.36
C GLN A 28 4.69 -15.47 3.49
N LEU A 29 4.04 -14.40 3.94
CA LEU A 29 4.73 -13.13 4.20
C LEU A 29 5.66 -13.26 5.41
N PRO A 30 6.92 -12.83 5.27
CA PRO A 30 7.86 -12.82 6.39
C PRO A 30 7.42 -11.79 7.46
N PRO A 31 7.54 -12.10 8.77
CA PRO A 31 7.11 -11.23 9.87
C PRO A 31 7.70 -9.80 9.83
N GLU A 32 8.87 -9.63 9.23
CA GLU A 32 9.61 -8.37 9.11
C GLU A 32 8.92 -7.35 8.19
N LEU A 33 7.87 -7.77 7.46
CA LEU A 33 7.03 -6.87 6.65
C LEU A 33 5.93 -6.17 7.45
N PHE A 34 5.69 -6.58 8.70
CA PHE A 34 4.64 -6.04 9.55
C PHE A 34 5.22 -4.99 10.50
N ILE A 35 5.37 -3.75 10.01
CA ILE A 35 6.06 -2.67 10.73
C ILE A 35 5.08 -1.59 11.18
N PRO A 36 5.00 -1.24 12.48
CA PRO A 36 4.02 -0.27 12.97
C PRO A 36 4.25 1.13 12.39
N LYS A 37 3.16 1.86 12.13
CA LYS A 37 3.16 3.23 11.57
C LYS A 37 3.88 3.36 10.22
N GLN A 38 4.10 2.25 9.52
CA GLN A 38 4.74 2.24 8.22
C GLN A 38 3.84 1.55 7.20
N TYR A 39 3.79 2.12 6.01
CA TYR A 39 3.13 1.52 4.86
C TYR A 39 4.19 0.79 4.03
N VAL A 40 4.16 -0.54 4.05
CA VAL A 40 5.17 -1.38 3.40
C VAL A 40 4.73 -1.74 2.00
N VAL A 41 5.59 -1.49 1.01
CA VAL A 41 5.39 -1.86 -0.39
C VAL A 41 6.60 -2.65 -0.94
N PRO A 42 6.45 -3.47 -1.99
CA PRO A 42 7.58 -4.17 -2.59
C PRO A 42 8.52 -3.21 -3.32
N SER A 43 9.82 -3.49 -3.33
CA SER A 43 10.79 -2.71 -4.13
C SER A 43 10.47 -2.84 -5.62
N GLY A 44 10.70 -1.78 -6.40
CA GLY A 44 10.30 -1.75 -7.81
C GLY A 44 8.81 -1.47 -8.02
N SER A 45 8.01 -1.48 -6.94
CA SER A 45 6.61 -1.00 -6.95
C SER A 45 6.50 0.48 -6.57
N SER A 46 7.62 1.18 -6.36
CA SER A 46 7.65 2.60 -6.02
C SER A 46 7.17 3.45 -7.21
N TYR A 47 5.92 3.90 -7.14
CA TYR A 47 5.37 5.08 -7.81
C TYR A 47 5.44 5.13 -9.34
N HIS A 48 5.10 4.02 -10.01
CA HIS A 48 4.91 3.96 -11.47
C HIS A 48 3.56 3.30 -11.84
N GLY A 49 2.46 3.71 -11.22
CA GLY A 49 1.10 3.19 -11.50
C GLY A 49 0.72 1.89 -10.77
N PHE A 50 1.28 1.64 -9.58
CA PHE A 50 1.13 0.39 -8.82
C PHE A 50 0.73 0.57 -7.34
N ASN A 51 0.35 1.80 -6.93
CA ASN A 51 0.05 2.17 -5.53
C ASN A 51 -1.12 1.36 -4.90
N ASP A 52 -1.79 0.53 -5.69
CA ASP A 52 -2.94 -0.30 -5.34
C ASP A 52 -2.64 -1.82 -5.31
N ARG A 53 -1.45 -2.27 -5.71
CA ARG A 53 -1.20 -3.70 -5.98
C ARG A 53 -0.78 -4.52 -4.78
N PHE A 54 0.05 -3.94 -3.91
CA PHE A 54 0.43 -4.55 -2.66
C PHE A 54 0.74 -3.48 -1.62
N GLY A 55 0.20 -3.64 -0.42
CA GLY A 55 0.51 -2.78 0.71
C GLY A 55 0.20 -3.47 2.03
N ILE A 56 1.08 -3.29 3.02
CA ILE A 56 0.86 -3.76 4.39
C ILE A 56 0.86 -2.54 5.30
N GLY A 57 -0.08 -2.51 6.23
CA GLY A 57 -0.09 -1.53 7.32
C GLY A 57 -0.84 -2.06 8.54
N ASP A 58 -0.57 -1.44 9.68
CA ASP A 58 -1.49 -1.54 10.82
C ASP A 58 -2.83 -0.85 10.49
N TYR A 59 -3.83 -1.00 11.36
CA TYR A 59 -5.15 -0.43 11.14
C TYR A 59 -5.12 1.05 10.75
N ASN A 60 -4.44 1.90 11.52
CA ASN A 60 -4.39 3.34 11.27
C ASN A 60 -3.67 3.67 9.96
N THR A 61 -2.57 2.98 9.70
CA THR A 61 -1.79 3.11 8.47
C THR A 61 -2.63 2.73 7.25
N SER A 62 -3.39 1.64 7.32
CA SER A 62 -4.26 1.21 6.23
C SER A 62 -5.46 2.14 6.03
N ILE A 63 -6.04 2.68 7.10
CA ILE A 63 -7.11 3.70 6.98
C ILE A 63 -6.58 4.96 6.29
N ALA A 64 -5.38 5.42 6.66
CA ALA A 64 -4.72 6.53 5.97
C ALA A 64 -4.47 6.24 4.49
N ALA A 65 -3.89 5.09 4.16
CA ALA A 65 -3.65 4.69 2.77
C ALA A 65 -4.93 4.55 1.92
N LEU A 66 -6.09 4.34 2.56
CA LEU A 66 -7.40 4.12 1.93
C LEU A 66 -8.30 5.36 1.94
N SER A 67 -7.80 6.52 2.36
CA SER A 67 -8.62 7.72 2.55
C SER A 67 -9.13 8.35 1.24
N ARG A 68 -8.68 7.90 0.07
CA ARG A 68 -9.25 8.22 -1.26
C ARG A 68 -9.62 9.71 -1.41
N LEU A 69 -10.92 10.03 -1.49
CA LEU A 69 -11.41 11.40 -1.65
C LEU A 69 -11.59 12.13 -0.30
N SER A 70 -11.70 11.41 0.82
CA SER A 70 -11.91 12.03 2.13
C SER A 70 -10.67 12.75 2.66
N ILE A 71 -9.47 12.47 2.11
CA ILE A 71 -8.23 13.20 2.44
C ILE A 71 -8.12 14.56 1.74
N ILE A 72 -8.93 14.85 0.70
CA ILE A 72 -8.77 16.07 -0.11
C ILE A 72 -8.73 17.36 0.74
N PRO A 73 -9.59 17.56 1.76
CA PRO A 73 -9.51 18.75 2.61
C PRO A 73 -8.20 18.85 3.40
N GLU A 74 -7.69 17.72 3.91
CA GLU A 74 -6.41 17.67 4.63
C GLU A 74 -5.25 18.01 3.67
N LEU A 75 -5.28 17.48 2.44
CA LEU A 75 -4.28 17.80 1.41
C LEU A 75 -4.29 19.28 1.03
N ASP A 76 -5.46 19.87 0.77
CA ASP A 76 -5.55 21.29 0.41
C ASP A 76 -5.11 22.20 1.57
N SER A 77 -5.46 21.85 2.81
CA SER A 77 -5.00 22.58 4.00
C SER A 77 -3.48 22.53 4.22
N ALA A 78 -2.83 21.47 3.73
CA ALA A 78 -1.39 21.30 3.73
C ALA A 78 -0.73 21.78 2.42
N GLU A 79 -1.47 22.55 1.60
CA GLU A 79 -1.02 23.16 0.35
C GLU A 79 -0.59 22.16 -0.74
N PHE A 80 -0.99 20.89 -0.62
CA PHE A 80 -0.77 19.87 -1.64
C PHE A 80 -1.75 20.04 -2.81
N ARG A 81 -1.27 20.62 -3.92
CA ARG A 81 -2.08 20.92 -5.11
C ARG A 81 -1.52 20.27 -6.38
N TYR A 82 -2.40 20.05 -7.37
CA TYR A 82 -2.05 19.53 -8.70
C TYR A 82 -1.28 18.20 -8.70
N LEU A 83 -1.57 17.34 -7.72
CA LEU A 83 -0.91 16.05 -7.58
C LEU A 83 -1.50 15.02 -8.54
N ASN A 84 -0.65 14.20 -9.15
CA ASN A 84 -1.08 12.95 -9.77
C ASN A 84 -1.41 11.89 -8.70
N SER A 85 -1.91 10.73 -9.12
CA SER A 85 -2.33 9.65 -8.22
C SER A 85 -1.22 9.17 -7.28
N GLU A 86 0.01 9.08 -7.77
CA GLU A 86 1.21 8.67 -7.03
C GLU A 86 1.59 9.69 -5.96
N SER A 87 1.76 10.94 -6.35
CA SER A 87 2.13 12.03 -5.45
C SER A 87 1.02 12.30 -4.44
N ALA A 88 -0.25 12.17 -4.84
CA ALA A 88 -1.40 12.28 -3.92
C ALA A 88 -1.37 11.18 -2.86
N PHE A 89 -1.08 9.93 -3.27
CA PHE A 89 -0.94 8.82 -2.32
C PHE A 89 0.21 9.06 -1.33
N GLN A 90 1.37 9.54 -1.80
CA GLN A 90 2.49 9.87 -0.92
C GLN A 90 2.16 11.02 0.04
N ALA A 91 1.52 12.09 -0.47
CA ALA A 91 1.11 13.23 0.34
C ALA A 91 0.11 12.82 1.44
N GLN A 92 -0.84 11.92 1.12
CA GLN A 92 -1.81 11.41 2.11
C GLN A 92 -1.11 10.74 3.30
N LEU A 93 -0.06 9.96 3.04
CA LEU A 93 0.69 9.28 4.08
C LEU A 93 1.51 10.29 4.89
N SER A 94 2.13 11.25 4.20
CA SER A 94 2.92 12.31 4.82
C SER A 94 2.10 13.18 5.77
N VAL A 95 0.91 13.64 5.34
CA VAL A 95 0.00 14.47 6.18
C VAL A 95 -0.39 13.75 7.47
N ARG A 96 -0.46 12.41 7.43
CA ARG A 96 -0.81 11.58 8.58
C ARG A 96 0.40 10.99 9.30
N ASN A 97 1.61 11.52 9.05
CA ASN A 97 2.87 11.08 9.67
C ASN A 97 3.14 9.57 9.51
N ILE A 98 2.81 9.02 8.34
CA ILE A 98 3.06 7.62 7.99
C ILE A 98 4.19 7.55 6.97
N THR A 99 5.20 6.75 7.28
CA THR A 99 6.34 6.53 6.38
C THR A 99 6.04 5.39 5.42
N CYS A 100 6.20 5.62 4.12
CA CYS A 100 6.19 4.57 3.11
C CYS A 100 7.58 3.93 3.02
N VAL A 101 7.68 2.62 3.15
CA VAL A 101 8.94 1.88 3.06
C VAL A 101 8.88 0.80 2.01
N THR A 102 9.98 0.65 1.26
CA THR A 102 10.10 -0.38 0.23
C THR A 102 10.87 -1.59 0.77
N LYS A 103 10.40 -2.80 0.46
CA LYS A 103 11.04 -4.07 0.86
C LYS A 103 11.30 -4.94 -0.36
N ARG A 104 12.53 -5.45 -0.51
CA ARG A 104 12.93 -6.24 -1.68
C ARG A 104 12.32 -7.63 -1.72
N LEU A 105 12.32 -8.33 -0.59
CA LEU A 105 11.92 -9.72 -0.49
C LEU A 105 10.46 -9.84 -0.04
N VAL A 106 9.53 -9.38 -0.89
CA VAL A 106 8.11 -9.67 -0.71
C VAL A 106 7.75 -10.81 -1.66
N PRO A 107 7.23 -11.96 -1.18
CA PRO A 107 6.87 -13.11 -2.01
C PRO A 107 5.57 -12.87 -2.78
N PHE A 108 5.56 -11.79 -3.57
CA PHE A 108 4.43 -11.25 -4.29
C PHE A 108 4.83 -10.88 -5.71
N CYS A 109 4.02 -11.23 -6.69
CA CYS A 109 4.14 -10.74 -8.06
C CYS A 109 2.77 -10.42 -8.64
N VAL A 110 2.75 -9.68 -9.75
CA VAL A 110 1.51 -9.39 -10.48
C VAL A 110 1.46 -10.26 -11.72
N ILE A 111 0.38 -11.02 -11.86
CA ILE A 111 0.12 -11.79 -13.07
C ILE A 111 -0.46 -10.84 -14.13
N SER A 112 0.18 -10.77 -15.29
CA SER A 112 -0.23 -9.86 -16.36
C SER A 112 0.21 -10.38 -17.72
N ASP A 113 -0.69 -10.35 -18.70
CA ASP A 113 -0.38 -10.64 -20.11
C ASP A 113 0.47 -9.55 -20.79
N ARG A 114 0.65 -8.40 -20.12
CA ARG A 114 1.50 -7.31 -20.63
C ARG A 114 2.95 -7.78 -20.70
N ARG A 115 3.50 -7.79 -21.91
CA ARG A 115 4.94 -7.92 -22.14
C ARG A 115 5.60 -6.56 -21.97
N TYR A 116 6.31 -6.39 -20.85
CA TYR A 116 7.16 -5.21 -20.66
C TYR A 116 8.41 -5.35 -21.52
N ARG A 117 8.82 -4.28 -22.21
CA ARG A 117 10.01 -4.26 -23.08
C ARG A 117 11.33 -4.47 -22.31
N TYR A 118 11.28 -4.37 -20.99
CA TYR A 118 12.40 -4.56 -20.07
C TYR A 118 11.97 -5.53 -18.96
N TYR A 119 12.78 -6.56 -18.73
CA TYR A 119 12.57 -7.55 -17.67
C TYR A 119 12.62 -6.85 -16.30
N ILE A 120 11.56 -6.96 -15.51
CA ILE A 120 11.62 -6.70 -14.07
C ILE A 120 12.04 -8.03 -13.43
N PHE A 121 13.32 -8.08 -13.04
CA PHE A 121 14.08 -9.11 -12.35
C PHE A 121 13.33 -10.29 -11.71
N PHE A 122 13.79 -11.50 -12.06
CA PHE A 122 14.12 -12.56 -11.10
C PHE A 122 15.58 -12.96 -11.38
N GLU A 123 16.53 -12.43 -10.61
CA GLU A 123 17.84 -13.09 -10.47
C GLU A 123 17.76 -14.01 -9.25
N ARG A 124 18.27 -15.24 -9.45
CA ARG A 124 18.28 -16.34 -8.48
C ARG A 124 19.18 -16.06 -7.29
#